data_AF-A0A1V1RFX5-F1
#
_entry.id   AF-A0A1V1RFX5-F1
#
_cell.length_a   1.000
_cell.length_b   1.000
_cell.length_c   1.000
_cell.angle_alpha   90.00
_cell.angle_beta   90.00
_cell.angle_gamma   90.00
#
_symmetry.space_group_name_H-M   'P 1'
#
loop_
_entity.id
_entity.type
_entity.pdbx_description
1 polymer ?
#
loop_
_entity_poly.entity_id
_entity_poly.type
_entity_poly.pdbx_seq_one_letter_code
_entity_poly.pdbx_strand_id
1 'polypeptide(L)'
;MVAMLVRMPRTMRDDSGVAMLTVLGVIAIITVLAVGSYAIASQSLHETKRVENESKAFRAANSGLERVLASFSEQSLTDGTFPLSGTTPDGSYTVTIEDLDHGEYRLTSVGVGKDGTQETVSQQFYFMNLWKMNFAGTGDQTLISGSGGLKGTSNIVGPFYMKGNLAIAANMAVLEGPLFVKGGNISVGSSGQLGSPTQYVRVFCDGTVPPNYTKGRAGGVFVSQVSRSVPDIRTPSITAEQLAAWATKARDESVDNIMGPPDRSPRVANLEAVGNDPNTYTTMQPPNSATWIRQYADTRAAGVRNACYKFIGNADGTISAPGQGTTALHIGNRSFGSWGSLTTTNTTLPGDGHYTLANSHDDFAYDDARNILYIEGTVFVDGPVYFDKDMMYVGNGTIVANGNIYVNGRLRPYGSDNSIGEQNKWALGLATPGNLTVATQDNNPLGGNSNLEEARTAQPTVAGAFYAQGDVIFMHNVLMRGSVIAGRIDSRHPNMCLVTNPALPTYLPPSLPGADRGLLMPSLWTRR
;
A
#
# COMPACT_ATOMS: atom_id res chain seq x y z
N MET A 1 -83.27 -76.54 37.71
CA MET A 1 -84.63 -75.97 37.54
C MET A 1 -84.61 -74.59 38.18
N VAL A 2 -85.18 -73.60 37.48
CA VAL A 2 -85.36 -72.17 37.83
C VAL A 2 -84.17 -71.23 37.56
N ALA A 3 -84.36 -70.44 36.49
CA ALA A 3 -83.61 -69.26 36.09
C ALA A 3 -84.08 -68.03 36.89
N MET A 4 -83.17 -67.10 37.19
CA MET A 4 -83.52 -65.76 37.70
C MET A 4 -82.90 -64.70 36.79
N LEU A 5 -83.77 -64.04 36.04
CA LEU A 5 -83.49 -63.04 35.03
C LEU A 5 -83.36 -61.66 35.71
N VAL A 6 -82.17 -61.06 35.68
CA VAL A 6 -81.91 -59.71 36.19
C VAL A 6 -82.40 -58.68 35.16
N ARG A 7 -83.36 -57.85 35.56
CA ARG A 7 -83.85 -56.68 34.79
C ARG A 7 -82.88 -55.50 34.94
N MET A 8 -82.24 -55.10 33.84
CA MET A 8 -81.69 -53.75 33.67
C MET A 8 -82.85 -52.78 33.32
N PRO A 9 -82.95 -51.59 33.95
CA PRO A 9 -83.85 -50.54 33.52
C PRO A 9 -83.24 -49.72 32.37
N ARG A 10 -84.10 -49.44 31.38
CA ARG A 10 -83.92 -48.58 30.23
C ARG A 10 -83.64 -47.13 30.65
N THR A 11 -82.43 -46.63 30.41
CA THR A 11 -82.11 -45.18 30.37
C THR A 11 -81.14 -44.82 29.23
N MET A 12 -81.00 -45.67 28.21
CA MET A 12 -80.20 -45.39 27.00
C MET A 12 -81.04 -44.86 25.82
N ARG A 13 -82.19 -44.24 26.07
CA ARG A 13 -83.07 -43.72 25.01
C ARG A 13 -83.69 -42.36 25.34
N ASP A 14 -82.91 -41.51 26.00
CA ASP A 14 -83.15 -40.07 26.09
C ASP A 14 -82.04 -39.37 25.29
N ASP A 15 -82.42 -38.52 24.33
CA ASP A 15 -81.50 -37.68 23.55
C ASP A 15 -80.57 -36.83 24.45
N SER A 16 -80.97 -36.58 25.70
CA SER A 16 -80.21 -35.92 26.75
C SER A 16 -78.89 -36.66 27.13
N GLY A 17 -78.88 -37.99 27.11
CA GLY A 17 -77.70 -38.79 27.49
C GLY A 17 -76.64 -38.89 26.39
N VAL A 18 -77.09 -38.94 25.13
CA VAL A 18 -76.21 -38.88 23.96
C VAL A 18 -75.60 -37.49 23.84
N ALA A 19 -76.41 -36.43 24.05
CA ALA A 19 -75.96 -35.04 24.06
C ALA A 19 -74.83 -34.82 25.09
N MET A 20 -74.95 -35.34 26.31
CA MET A 20 -73.93 -35.19 27.36
C MET A 20 -72.60 -35.89 27.00
N LEU A 21 -72.67 -37.10 26.44
CA LEU A 21 -71.48 -37.83 25.99
C LEU A 21 -70.80 -37.15 24.79
N THR A 22 -71.57 -36.61 23.85
CA THR A 22 -71.01 -35.83 22.74
C THR A 22 -70.38 -34.53 23.22
N VAL A 23 -70.99 -33.81 24.17
CA VAL A 23 -70.42 -32.58 24.73
C VAL A 23 -69.15 -32.86 25.51
N LEU A 24 -69.13 -33.90 26.35
CA LEU A 24 -67.91 -34.32 27.07
C LEU A 24 -66.81 -34.79 26.11
N GLY A 25 -67.15 -35.53 25.05
CA GLY A 25 -66.22 -35.94 24.02
C GLY A 25 -65.64 -34.75 23.24
N VAL A 26 -66.47 -33.77 22.88
CA VAL A 26 -66.04 -32.53 22.21
C VAL A 26 -65.16 -31.68 23.13
N ILE A 27 -65.52 -31.54 24.41
CA ILE A 27 -64.69 -30.82 25.40
C ILE A 27 -63.33 -31.52 25.56
N ALA A 28 -63.29 -32.85 25.67
CA ALA A 28 -62.05 -33.59 25.76
C ALA A 28 -61.15 -33.40 24.52
N ILE A 29 -61.73 -33.47 23.32
CA ILE A 29 -61.00 -33.24 22.06
C ILE A 29 -60.47 -31.80 22.00
N ILE A 30 -61.30 -30.79 22.32
CA ILE A 30 -60.88 -29.38 22.35
C ILE A 30 -59.75 -29.17 23.37
N THR A 31 -59.81 -29.84 24.52
CA THR A 31 -58.77 -29.72 25.56
C THR A 31 -57.44 -30.31 25.09
N VAL A 32 -57.47 -31.49 24.46
CA VAL A 32 -56.26 -32.11 23.87
C VAL A 32 -55.68 -31.24 22.76
N LEU A 33 -56.54 -30.68 21.89
CA LEU A 33 -56.13 -29.74 20.86
C LEU A 33 -55.51 -28.47 21.45
N ALA A 34 -56.13 -27.90 22.49
CA ALA A 34 -55.63 -26.69 23.15
C ALA A 34 -54.27 -26.91 23.83
N VAL A 35 -54.08 -28.04 24.53
CA VAL A 35 -52.78 -28.41 25.13
C VAL A 35 -51.73 -28.66 24.05
N GLY A 36 -52.08 -29.35 22.96
CA GLY A 36 -51.19 -29.55 21.81
C GLY A 36 -50.77 -28.24 21.15
N SER A 37 -51.72 -27.33 20.90
CA SER A 37 -51.45 -26.00 20.35
C SER A 37 -50.60 -25.13 21.27
N TYR A 38 -50.83 -25.18 22.59
CA TYR A 38 -50.02 -24.47 23.58
C TYR A 38 -48.57 -25.00 23.62
N ALA A 39 -48.38 -26.32 23.53
CA ALA A 39 -47.06 -26.93 23.49
C ALA A 39 -46.27 -26.51 22.22
N ILE A 40 -46.90 -26.53 21.05
CA ILE A 40 -46.28 -26.09 19.78
C ILE A 40 -45.97 -24.59 19.83
N ALA A 41 -46.89 -23.75 20.34
CA ALA A 41 -46.67 -22.32 20.49
C ALA A 41 -45.52 -22.01 21.46
N SER A 42 -45.39 -22.76 22.55
CA SER A 42 -44.31 -22.61 23.53
C SER A 42 -42.95 -22.99 22.93
N GLN A 43 -42.89 -24.08 22.16
CA GLN A 43 -41.68 -24.47 21.43
C GLN A 43 -41.28 -23.41 20.40
N SER A 44 -42.24 -22.94 19.60
CA SER A 44 -41.99 -21.89 18.59
C SER A 44 -41.55 -20.57 19.24
N LEU A 45 -42.11 -20.18 20.38
CA LEU A 45 -41.69 -18.99 21.11
C LEU A 45 -40.27 -19.14 21.68
N HIS A 46 -39.92 -20.32 22.20
CA HIS A 46 -38.56 -20.60 22.68
C HIS A 46 -37.53 -20.56 21.55
N GLU A 47 -37.85 -21.17 20.41
CA GLU A 47 -36.99 -21.11 19.22
C GLU A 47 -36.86 -19.67 18.71
N THR A 48 -37.96 -18.91 18.69
CA THR A 48 -37.96 -17.50 18.27
C THR A 48 -37.07 -16.66 19.18
N LYS A 49 -37.20 -16.81 20.51
CA LYS A 49 -36.34 -16.11 21.46
C LYS A 49 -34.87 -16.50 21.32
N ARG A 50 -34.58 -17.78 21.10
CA ARG A 50 -33.21 -18.26 20.87
C ARG A 50 -32.61 -17.60 19.63
N VAL A 51 -33.33 -17.64 18.50
CA VAL A 51 -32.89 -17.03 17.23
C VAL A 51 -32.73 -15.51 17.35
N GLU A 52 -33.64 -14.85 18.08
CA GLU A 52 -33.55 -13.41 18.33
C GLU A 52 -32.28 -13.06 19.13
N ASN A 53 -31.97 -13.84 20.16
CA ASN A 53 -30.81 -13.63 21.02
C ASN A 53 -29.49 -13.94 20.29
N GLU A 54 -29.43 -15.04 19.53
CA GLU A 54 -28.33 -15.36 18.60
C GLU A 54 -28.12 -14.21 17.61
N SER A 55 -29.20 -13.66 17.04
CA SER A 55 -29.10 -12.53 16.10
C SER A 55 -28.59 -11.23 16.75
N LYS A 56 -28.86 -11.01 18.04
CA LYS A 56 -28.32 -9.86 18.79
C LYS A 56 -26.84 -10.04 19.09
N ALA A 57 -26.43 -11.21 19.58
CA ALA A 57 -25.03 -11.55 19.80
C ALA A 57 -24.21 -11.45 18.50
N PHE A 58 -24.76 -11.95 17.39
CA PHE A 58 -24.15 -11.85 16.06
C PHE A 58 -23.98 -10.39 15.62
N ARG A 59 -25.00 -9.55 15.78
CA ARG A 59 -24.90 -8.11 15.44
C ARG A 59 -23.83 -7.40 16.26
N ALA A 60 -23.71 -7.72 17.55
CA ALA A 60 -22.64 -7.19 18.39
C ALA A 60 -21.26 -7.64 17.88
N ALA A 61 -21.09 -8.94 17.58
CA ALA A 61 -19.86 -9.50 17.03
C ALA A 61 -19.46 -8.85 15.69
N ASN A 62 -20.38 -8.79 14.72
CA ASN A 62 -20.12 -8.23 13.40
C ASN A 62 -19.80 -6.73 13.45
N SER A 63 -20.45 -5.96 14.34
CA SER A 63 -20.15 -4.53 14.53
C SER A 63 -18.71 -4.31 14.99
N GLY A 64 -18.22 -5.15 15.92
CA GLY A 64 -16.84 -5.10 16.37
C GLY A 64 -15.85 -5.40 15.25
N LEU A 65 -16.16 -6.41 14.44
CA LEU A 65 -15.34 -6.84 13.31
C LEU A 65 -15.27 -5.76 12.22
N GLU A 66 -16.40 -5.18 11.81
CA GLU A 66 -16.44 -4.10 10.81
C GLU A 66 -15.70 -2.85 11.26
N ARG A 67 -15.84 -2.46 12.53
CA ARG A 67 -15.13 -1.31 13.10
C ARG A 67 -13.62 -1.48 12.96
N VAL A 68 -13.10 -2.66 13.31
CA VAL A 68 -11.66 -2.91 13.24
C VAL A 68 -11.18 -2.99 11.79
N LEU A 69 -11.91 -3.67 10.91
CA LEU A 69 -11.56 -3.73 9.49
C LEU A 69 -11.50 -2.34 8.85
N ALA A 70 -12.40 -1.42 9.24
CA ALA A 70 -12.43 -0.07 8.70
C ALA A 70 -11.24 0.80 9.13
N SER A 71 -10.63 0.52 10.29
CA SER A 71 -9.52 1.31 10.85
C SER A 71 -8.22 0.52 10.99
N PHE A 72 -8.11 -0.65 10.37
CA PHE A 72 -6.95 -1.52 10.56
C PHE A 72 -5.68 -0.88 10.00
N SER A 73 -4.63 -0.90 10.81
CA SER A 73 -3.26 -0.58 10.40
C SER A 73 -2.30 -1.57 11.06
N GLU A 74 -1.16 -1.87 10.41
CA GLU A 74 -0.11 -2.70 11.02
C GLU A 74 0.34 -2.16 12.39
N GLN A 75 0.37 -0.84 12.56
CA GLN A 75 0.71 -0.20 13.83
C GLN A 75 -0.27 -0.59 14.96
N SER A 76 -1.53 -0.89 14.64
CA SER A 76 -2.51 -1.36 15.62
C SER A 76 -2.10 -2.68 16.28
N LEU A 77 -1.23 -3.48 15.64
CA LEU A 77 -0.69 -4.74 16.19
C LEU A 77 0.33 -4.50 17.30
N THR A 78 1.10 -3.40 17.21
CA THR A 78 2.21 -3.11 18.14
C THR A 78 1.82 -2.18 19.28
N ASP A 79 0.75 -1.40 19.11
CA ASP A 79 0.37 -0.33 20.04
C ASP A 79 -0.51 -0.82 21.21
N GLY A 80 -0.63 -2.14 21.40
CA GLY A 80 -1.45 -2.74 22.47
C GLY A 80 -2.96 -2.59 22.26
N THR A 81 -3.39 -2.28 21.02
CA THR A 81 -4.80 -2.05 20.66
C THR A 81 -5.69 -3.28 20.87
N PHE A 82 -5.11 -4.48 20.74
CA PHE A 82 -5.82 -5.75 20.87
C PHE A 82 -5.47 -6.46 22.20
N PRO A 83 -6.45 -7.08 22.89
CA PRO A 83 -7.86 -7.23 22.49
C PRO A 83 -8.67 -5.93 22.61
N LEU A 84 -9.47 -5.62 21.58
CA LEU A 84 -10.33 -4.45 21.56
C LEU A 84 -11.73 -4.82 22.05
N SER A 85 -12.24 -4.15 23.07
CA SER A 85 -13.62 -4.37 23.56
C SER A 85 -14.52 -3.18 23.29
N GLY A 86 -15.81 -3.43 23.08
CA GLY A 86 -16.80 -2.40 22.85
C GLY A 86 -18.23 -2.86 23.15
N THR A 87 -19.18 -1.93 23.00
CA THR A 87 -20.60 -2.19 23.25
C THR A 87 -21.46 -1.64 22.11
N THR A 88 -22.62 -2.27 21.94
CA THR A 88 -23.69 -1.91 21.01
C THR A 88 -25.01 -1.96 21.77
N PRO A 89 -26.11 -1.43 21.20
CA PRO A 89 -27.44 -1.59 21.80
C PRO A 89 -27.86 -3.06 22.00
N ASP A 90 -27.32 -3.99 21.22
CA ASP A 90 -27.67 -5.41 21.22
C ASP A 90 -26.79 -6.27 22.16
N GLY A 91 -25.62 -5.77 22.57
CA GLY A 91 -24.67 -6.53 23.40
C GLY A 91 -23.27 -5.92 23.45
N SER A 92 -22.32 -6.63 24.04
CA SER A 92 -20.89 -6.29 24.02
C SER A 92 -20.12 -7.14 23.01
N TYR A 93 -18.94 -6.70 22.61
CA TYR A 93 -18.04 -7.50 21.79
C TYR A 93 -16.58 -7.37 22.25
N THR A 94 -15.79 -8.40 21.95
CA THR A 94 -14.33 -8.39 22.09
C THR A 94 -13.71 -8.90 20.80
N VAL A 95 -12.78 -8.12 20.23
CA VAL A 95 -12.06 -8.43 19.00
C VAL A 95 -10.61 -8.77 19.32
N THR A 96 -10.15 -9.90 18.81
CA THR A 96 -8.75 -10.33 18.80
C THR A 96 -8.24 -10.41 17.36
N ILE A 97 -6.93 -10.28 17.20
CA ILE A 97 -6.25 -10.46 15.93
C ILE A 97 -5.13 -11.47 16.08
N GLU A 98 -4.98 -12.31 15.06
CA GLU A 98 -3.91 -13.28 14.90
C GLU A 98 -3.14 -12.94 13.62
N ASP A 99 -1.81 -12.78 13.72
CA ASP A 99 -0.93 -12.68 12.56
C ASP A 99 -0.66 -14.09 12.04
N LEU A 100 -1.04 -14.35 10.79
CA LEU A 100 -0.84 -15.63 10.10
C LEU A 100 0.45 -15.63 9.25
N ASP A 101 1.33 -14.67 9.51
CA ASP A 101 2.56 -14.33 8.80
C ASP A 101 2.35 -13.74 7.39
N HIS A 102 3.34 -12.96 6.94
CA HIS A 102 3.45 -12.44 5.57
C HIS A 102 2.27 -11.57 5.11
N GLY A 103 1.69 -10.78 6.02
CA GLY A 103 0.62 -9.83 5.71
C GLY A 103 -0.78 -10.44 5.65
N GLU A 104 -0.94 -11.68 6.11
CA GLU A 104 -2.23 -12.34 6.30
C GLU A 104 -2.64 -12.28 7.77
N TYR A 105 -3.87 -11.84 8.03
CA TYR A 105 -4.36 -11.62 9.38
C TYR A 105 -5.71 -12.30 9.55
N ARG A 106 -5.99 -12.76 10.77
CA ARG A 106 -7.31 -13.25 11.17
C ARG A 106 -7.85 -12.41 12.31
N LEU A 107 -8.90 -11.65 12.03
CA LEU A 107 -9.71 -11.01 13.06
C LEU A 107 -10.77 -11.98 13.55
N THR A 108 -10.94 -12.06 14.86
CA THR A 108 -12.01 -12.82 15.52
C THR A 108 -12.73 -11.91 16.49
N SER A 109 -14.04 -11.77 16.32
CA SER A 109 -14.91 -10.98 17.17
C SER A 109 -15.89 -11.89 17.88
N VAL A 110 -15.88 -11.86 19.21
CA VAL A 110 -16.84 -12.58 20.06
C VAL A 110 -17.87 -11.56 20.56
N GLY A 111 -19.12 -11.70 20.14
CA GLY A 111 -20.24 -10.90 20.59
C GLY A 111 -21.03 -11.61 21.69
N VAL A 112 -21.39 -10.88 22.74
CA VAL A 112 -22.19 -11.35 23.86
C VAL A 112 -23.47 -10.53 23.93
N GLY A 113 -24.61 -11.16 23.67
CA GLY A 113 -25.93 -10.56 23.83
C GLY A 113 -26.24 -10.21 25.29
N LYS A 114 -27.20 -9.32 25.53
CA LYS A 114 -27.61 -8.92 26.90
C LYS A 114 -28.11 -10.07 27.77
N ASP A 115 -28.53 -11.16 27.14
CA ASP A 115 -29.00 -12.39 27.77
C ASP A 115 -27.86 -13.40 28.03
N GLY A 116 -26.63 -13.08 27.63
CA GLY A 116 -25.45 -13.92 27.77
C GLY A 116 -25.18 -14.87 26.60
N THR A 117 -26.05 -14.90 25.59
CA THR A 117 -25.82 -15.68 24.36
C THR A 117 -24.56 -15.17 23.66
N GLN A 118 -23.72 -16.08 23.17
CA GLN A 118 -22.46 -15.74 22.52
C GLN A 118 -22.44 -16.19 21.07
N GLU A 119 -21.86 -15.35 20.21
CA GLU A 119 -21.64 -15.63 18.79
C GLU A 119 -20.23 -15.20 18.42
N THR A 120 -19.54 -16.01 17.61
CA THR A 120 -18.19 -15.71 17.14
C THR A 120 -18.19 -15.50 15.63
N VAL A 121 -17.62 -14.39 15.18
CA VAL A 121 -17.41 -14.10 13.77
C VAL A 121 -15.92 -13.89 13.53
N SER A 122 -15.36 -14.55 12.52
CA SER A 122 -13.97 -14.36 12.12
C SER A 122 -13.85 -13.96 10.66
N GLN A 123 -12.93 -13.05 10.36
CA GLN A 123 -12.55 -12.64 9.01
C GLN A 123 -11.04 -12.79 8.86
N GLN A 124 -10.62 -13.61 7.90
CA GLN A 124 -9.26 -13.61 7.39
C GLN A 124 -9.15 -12.55 6.30
N PHE A 125 -8.09 -11.76 6.29
CA PHE A 125 -7.84 -10.74 5.27
C PHE A 125 -6.34 -10.57 5.06
N TYR A 126 -5.98 -10.06 3.89
CA TYR A 126 -4.62 -9.58 3.63
C TYR A 126 -4.57 -8.09 3.91
N PHE A 127 -3.53 -7.65 4.59
CA PHE A 127 -3.14 -6.26 4.62
C PHE A 127 -1.77 -6.11 4.00
N MET A 128 -1.70 -5.31 2.95
CA MET A 128 -0.47 -5.07 2.21
C MET A 128 -0.23 -3.58 2.05
N ASN A 129 0.95 -3.13 2.45
CA ASN A 129 1.40 -1.79 2.10
C ASN A 129 1.99 -1.83 0.67
N LEU A 130 1.41 -1.02 -0.22
CA LEU A 130 1.84 -0.91 -1.62
C LEU A 130 3.33 -0.60 -1.77
N TRP A 131 3.88 0.17 -0.83
CA TRP A 131 5.27 0.61 -0.84
C TRP A 131 6.25 -0.37 -0.19
N LYS A 132 5.76 -1.51 0.32
CA LYS A 132 6.58 -2.68 0.72
C LYS A 132 6.76 -3.69 -0.41
N MET A 133 6.30 -3.38 -1.62
CA MET A 133 6.36 -4.29 -2.75
C MET A 133 6.61 -3.57 -4.06
N ASN A 134 7.00 -4.33 -5.07
CA ASN A 134 7.03 -3.87 -6.45
C ASN A 134 5.75 -4.32 -7.17
N PHE A 135 5.16 -3.44 -7.97
CA PHE A 135 3.87 -3.62 -8.59
C PHE A 135 3.94 -3.36 -10.09
N ALA A 136 3.52 -4.36 -10.88
CA ALA A 136 3.50 -4.30 -12.32
C ALA A 136 2.10 -4.65 -12.85
N GLY A 137 1.28 -3.62 -13.08
CA GLY A 137 -0.11 -3.80 -13.54
C GLY A 137 -1.08 -2.72 -13.09
N THR A 138 -0.67 -1.46 -12.94
CA THR A 138 -1.58 -0.36 -12.61
C THR A 138 -2.57 -0.07 -13.75
N GLY A 139 -3.81 0.32 -13.40
CA GLY A 139 -4.85 0.74 -14.34
C GLY A 139 -5.82 -0.36 -14.82
N ASP A 140 -6.81 0.05 -15.63
CA ASP A 140 -7.71 -0.85 -16.36
C ASP A 140 -6.92 -1.59 -17.44
N GLN A 141 -6.18 -2.61 -17.01
CA GLN A 141 -5.51 -3.57 -17.88
C GLN A 141 -6.60 -4.49 -18.47
N THR A 142 -7.46 -3.93 -19.31
CA THR A 142 -8.39 -4.70 -20.14
C THR A 142 -7.54 -5.56 -21.06
N LEU A 143 -7.41 -6.84 -20.72
CA LEU A 143 -7.08 -7.90 -21.67
C LEU A 143 -5.91 -7.55 -22.61
N ILE A 144 -4.72 -7.24 -22.08
CA ILE A 144 -3.53 -7.28 -22.93
C ILE A 144 -3.25 -8.74 -23.26
N SER A 145 -3.75 -9.15 -24.42
CA SER A 145 -3.43 -10.39 -25.09
C SER A 145 -1.90 -10.46 -25.28
N GLY A 146 -1.21 -11.15 -24.38
CA GLY A 146 0.13 -11.68 -24.62
C GLY A 146 1.34 -10.94 -24.02
N SER A 147 1.21 -9.83 -23.29
CA SER A 147 2.34 -9.24 -22.55
C SER A 147 2.01 -9.08 -21.07
N GLY A 148 2.69 -9.83 -20.20
CA GLY A 148 2.55 -9.71 -18.74
C GLY A 148 2.99 -8.33 -18.22
N GLY A 149 2.64 -8.01 -16.98
CA GLY A 149 3.02 -6.76 -16.32
C GLY A 149 4.54 -6.52 -16.25
N LEU A 150 5.35 -7.57 -16.36
CA LEU A 150 6.80 -7.51 -16.48
C LEU A 150 7.23 -7.95 -17.89
N LYS A 151 8.04 -7.12 -18.55
CA LYS A 151 8.66 -7.42 -19.85
C LYS A 151 10.18 -7.38 -19.71
N GLY A 152 10.87 -8.35 -20.30
CA GLY A 152 12.32 -8.52 -20.19
C GLY A 152 12.72 -9.47 -19.06
N THR A 153 14.04 -9.60 -18.81
CA THR A 153 14.57 -10.46 -17.73
C THR A 153 15.03 -9.63 -16.55
N SER A 154 14.64 -10.06 -15.35
CA SER A 154 14.88 -9.29 -14.13
C SER A 154 15.06 -10.15 -12.89
N ASN A 155 15.99 -9.76 -12.03
CA ASN A 155 16.13 -10.33 -10.70
C ASN A 155 15.22 -9.58 -9.75
N ILE A 156 14.38 -10.30 -9.00
CA ILE A 156 13.39 -9.76 -8.07
C ILE A 156 13.76 -10.24 -6.67
N VAL A 157 14.00 -9.27 -5.79
CA VAL A 157 14.31 -9.48 -4.38
C VAL A 157 13.28 -8.75 -3.53
N GLY A 158 12.31 -9.51 -3.03
CA GLY A 158 11.26 -9.04 -2.14
C GLY A 158 9.88 -9.18 -2.78
N PRO A 159 8.83 -8.68 -2.08
CA PRO A 159 7.46 -8.87 -2.53
C PRO A 159 7.19 -8.26 -3.91
N PHE A 160 6.52 -9.02 -4.78
CA PHE A 160 6.24 -8.60 -6.16
C PHE A 160 4.83 -9.00 -6.58
N TYR A 161 4.08 -8.05 -7.12
CA TYR A 161 2.75 -8.28 -7.69
C TYR A 161 2.74 -7.98 -9.18
N MET A 162 2.12 -8.88 -9.95
CA MET A 162 1.83 -8.61 -11.34
C MET A 162 0.52 -9.23 -11.84
N LYS A 163 0.01 -8.66 -12.93
CA LYS A 163 -1.07 -9.24 -13.73
C LYS A 163 -0.51 -9.92 -14.99
N GLY A 164 -1.11 -11.05 -15.38
CA GLY A 164 -0.73 -11.83 -16.57
C GLY A 164 0.34 -12.90 -16.30
N ASN A 165 0.88 -13.49 -17.38
CA ASN A 165 1.85 -14.59 -17.28
C ASN A 165 3.24 -14.09 -16.86
N LEU A 166 3.90 -14.84 -15.97
CA LEU A 166 5.29 -14.63 -15.57
C LEU A 166 6.15 -15.76 -16.14
N ALA A 167 7.04 -15.43 -17.08
CA ALA A 167 8.03 -16.34 -17.60
C ALA A 167 9.41 -16.02 -17.00
N ILE A 168 9.87 -16.86 -16.07
CA ILE A 168 11.20 -16.77 -15.47
C ILE A 168 12.21 -17.38 -16.45
N ALA A 169 12.70 -16.55 -17.37
CA ALA A 169 13.63 -16.96 -18.42
C ALA A 169 15.07 -17.17 -17.90
N ALA A 170 16.01 -17.42 -18.82
CA ALA A 170 17.42 -17.51 -18.47
C ALA A 170 17.92 -16.18 -17.85
N ASN A 171 18.75 -16.27 -16.82
CA ASN A 171 19.29 -15.12 -16.07
C ASN A 171 18.22 -14.25 -15.39
N MET A 172 17.07 -14.86 -15.07
CA MET A 172 16.00 -14.26 -14.30
C MET A 172 15.84 -15.03 -13.00
N ALA A 173 15.78 -14.32 -11.88
CA ALA A 173 15.57 -14.93 -10.58
C ALA A 173 14.49 -14.19 -9.78
N VAL A 174 13.64 -14.94 -9.07
CA VAL A 174 12.80 -14.40 -7.98
C VAL A 174 13.33 -15.03 -6.70
N LEU A 175 14.09 -14.26 -5.91
CA LEU A 175 14.86 -14.79 -4.79
C LEU A 175 14.14 -14.69 -3.45
N GLU A 176 13.17 -13.78 -3.34
CA GLU A 176 12.40 -13.51 -2.14
C GLU A 176 10.97 -13.12 -2.54
N GLY A 177 9.99 -13.36 -1.65
CA GLY A 177 8.58 -13.07 -1.90
C GLY A 177 7.90 -12.39 -0.71
N PRO A 178 6.56 -12.44 -0.62
CA PRO A 178 5.64 -13.22 -1.47
C PRO A 178 5.57 -12.75 -2.94
N LEU A 179 5.32 -13.70 -3.83
CA LEU A 179 5.11 -13.45 -5.27
C LEU A 179 3.62 -13.60 -5.60
N PHE A 180 3.01 -12.59 -6.21
CA PHE A 180 1.61 -12.57 -6.62
C PHE A 180 1.49 -12.48 -8.14
N VAL A 181 0.78 -13.43 -8.75
CA VAL A 181 0.52 -13.49 -10.21
C VAL A 181 -0.98 -13.68 -10.44
N LYS A 182 -1.66 -12.58 -10.80
CA LYS A 182 -3.11 -12.54 -11.04
C LYS A 182 -3.43 -12.79 -12.52
N GLY A 183 -4.38 -13.68 -12.81
CA GLY A 183 -4.85 -13.92 -14.17
C GLY A 183 -3.81 -14.48 -15.14
N GLY A 184 -2.83 -15.24 -14.64
CA GLY A 184 -1.77 -15.82 -15.46
C GLY A 184 -1.05 -16.99 -14.80
N ASN A 185 -0.15 -17.61 -15.55
CA ASN A 185 0.66 -18.76 -15.16
C ASN A 185 2.09 -18.32 -14.84
N ILE A 186 2.78 -19.10 -14.01
CA ILE A 186 4.23 -19.03 -13.82
C ILE A 186 4.87 -20.14 -14.64
N SER A 187 5.90 -19.80 -15.41
CA SER A 187 6.79 -20.77 -16.07
C SER A 187 8.23 -20.46 -15.75
N VAL A 188 9.07 -21.49 -15.60
CA VAL A 188 10.50 -21.34 -15.33
C VAL A 188 11.29 -22.04 -16.43
N GLY A 189 12.15 -21.27 -17.08
CA GLY A 189 12.96 -21.65 -18.23
C GLY A 189 14.26 -22.37 -17.86
N SER A 190 15.28 -22.29 -18.73
CA SER A 190 16.50 -23.08 -18.61
C SER A 190 17.30 -22.84 -17.32
N SER A 191 17.86 -21.64 -17.16
CA SER A 191 18.61 -21.19 -15.98
C SER A 191 17.83 -20.18 -15.12
N GLY A 192 16.52 -20.12 -15.31
CA GLY A 192 15.63 -19.32 -14.48
C GLY A 192 15.51 -19.90 -13.07
N GLN A 193 15.30 -19.03 -12.09
CA GLN A 193 15.25 -19.42 -10.69
C GLN A 193 14.04 -18.82 -9.96
N LEU A 194 13.24 -19.65 -9.29
CA LEU A 194 12.17 -19.23 -8.39
C LEU A 194 12.49 -19.78 -6.99
N GLY A 195 12.90 -18.90 -6.08
CA GLY A 195 13.46 -19.25 -4.77
C GLY A 195 14.84 -19.91 -4.87
N SER A 196 15.36 -20.39 -3.75
CA SER A 196 16.60 -21.14 -3.67
C SER A 196 16.45 -22.35 -2.72
N PRO A 197 17.38 -23.31 -2.74
CA PRO A 197 17.38 -24.42 -1.79
C PRO A 197 17.38 -23.98 -0.31
N THR A 198 17.87 -22.77 -0.03
CA THR A 198 17.94 -22.20 1.33
C THR A 198 16.84 -21.18 1.61
N GLN A 199 16.14 -20.68 0.58
CA GLN A 199 15.12 -19.65 0.70
C GLN A 199 13.94 -19.96 -0.23
N TYR A 200 12.89 -20.55 0.32
CA TYR A 200 11.69 -20.87 -0.44
C TYR A 200 10.81 -19.62 -0.59
N VAL A 201 10.14 -19.49 -1.73
CA VAL A 201 9.24 -18.35 -2.03
C VAL A 201 7.79 -18.78 -1.86
N ARG A 202 6.99 -17.99 -1.13
CA ARG A 202 5.53 -18.17 -1.08
C ARG A 202 4.90 -17.57 -2.35
N VAL A 203 4.05 -18.34 -3.02
CA VAL A 203 3.47 -17.97 -4.31
C VAL A 203 1.95 -17.90 -4.21
N PHE A 204 1.38 -16.81 -4.69
CA PHE A 204 -0.04 -16.62 -4.93
C PHE A 204 -0.24 -16.56 -6.43
N CYS A 205 -0.85 -17.57 -7.03
CA CYS A 205 -1.02 -17.65 -8.48
C CYS A 205 -2.36 -18.31 -8.85
N ASP A 206 -3.19 -17.59 -9.62
CA ASP A 206 -4.47 -18.10 -10.14
C ASP A 206 -4.26 -19.24 -11.15
N GLY A 207 -3.19 -19.16 -11.95
CA GLY A 207 -2.87 -20.10 -13.01
C GLY A 207 -1.99 -21.26 -12.57
N THR A 208 -1.16 -21.81 -13.45
CA THR A 208 -0.25 -22.92 -13.12
C THR A 208 1.04 -22.40 -12.47
N VAL A 209 1.60 -23.21 -11.58
CA VAL A 209 2.93 -23.01 -10.99
C VAL A 209 3.69 -24.33 -11.18
N PRO A 210 4.93 -24.32 -11.68
CA PRO A 210 5.69 -25.56 -11.84
C PRO A 210 5.93 -26.23 -10.49
N PRO A 211 6.03 -27.58 -10.43
CA PRO A 211 6.41 -28.26 -9.21
C PRO A 211 7.83 -27.87 -8.78
N ASN A 212 8.16 -28.08 -7.51
CA ASN A 212 9.53 -27.85 -7.04
C ASN A 212 10.51 -28.81 -7.74
N TYR A 213 11.63 -28.28 -8.21
CA TYR A 213 12.73 -29.05 -8.79
C TYR A 213 14.05 -28.26 -8.72
N THR A 214 15.17 -28.99 -8.78
CA THR A 214 16.51 -28.40 -8.88
C THR A 214 17.05 -28.56 -10.29
N LYS A 215 17.72 -27.54 -10.83
CA LYS A 215 18.35 -27.60 -12.15
C LYS A 215 19.77 -27.02 -12.12
N GLY A 216 20.75 -27.89 -11.89
CA GLY A 216 22.17 -27.50 -11.82
C GLY A 216 22.46 -26.52 -10.68
N ARG A 217 23.56 -25.77 -10.78
CA ARG A 217 24.00 -24.80 -9.76
C ARG A 217 23.20 -23.49 -9.75
N ALA A 218 22.39 -23.20 -10.78
CA ALA A 218 21.85 -21.87 -11.04
C ALA A 218 20.46 -21.96 -11.69
N GLY A 219 19.55 -22.77 -11.14
CA GLY A 219 18.19 -22.85 -11.66
C GLY A 219 17.32 -23.81 -10.87
N GLY A 220 16.01 -23.59 -10.89
CA GLY A 220 15.06 -24.43 -10.17
C GLY A 220 13.84 -23.67 -9.68
N VAL A 221 12.96 -24.44 -9.03
CA VAL A 221 11.73 -23.97 -8.41
C VAL A 221 11.71 -24.47 -6.97
N PHE A 222 11.64 -23.52 -6.03
CA PHE A 222 11.69 -23.70 -4.59
C PHE A 222 10.57 -22.86 -3.96
N VAL A 223 9.35 -23.40 -4.00
CA VAL A 223 8.13 -22.77 -3.52
C VAL A 223 7.66 -23.46 -2.24
N SER A 224 7.42 -22.69 -1.18
CA SER A 224 6.97 -23.24 0.12
C SER A 224 5.48 -23.57 0.10
N GLN A 225 4.68 -22.68 -0.48
CA GLN A 225 3.23 -22.82 -0.59
C GLN A 225 2.74 -22.11 -1.85
N VAL A 226 1.72 -22.71 -2.49
CA VAL A 226 0.96 -22.09 -3.58
C VAL A 226 -0.46 -21.82 -3.10
N SER A 227 -0.86 -20.55 -3.05
CA SER A 227 -2.26 -20.14 -2.88
C SER A 227 -2.87 -19.82 -4.24
N ARG A 228 -4.10 -20.31 -4.47
CA ARG A 228 -4.89 -20.02 -5.68
C ARG A 228 -5.75 -18.76 -5.55
N SER A 229 -5.79 -18.17 -4.37
CA SER A 229 -6.54 -16.95 -4.11
C SER A 229 -5.59 -15.77 -4.23
N VAL A 230 -5.47 -15.20 -5.43
CA VAL A 230 -4.69 -13.98 -5.64
C VAL A 230 -5.61 -12.77 -5.54
N PRO A 231 -5.32 -11.82 -4.64
CA PRO A 231 -6.10 -10.60 -4.56
C PRO A 231 -6.02 -9.79 -5.87
N ASP A 232 -7.14 -9.20 -6.29
CA ASP A 232 -7.13 -8.20 -7.36
C ASP A 232 -6.81 -6.84 -6.77
N ILE A 233 -5.54 -6.44 -6.89
CA ILE A 233 -5.09 -5.14 -6.43
C ILE A 233 -5.31 -4.13 -7.54
N ARG A 234 -6.06 -3.07 -7.23
CA ARG A 234 -6.14 -1.86 -8.04
C ARG A 234 -5.31 -0.79 -7.35
N THR A 235 -4.28 -0.33 -8.04
CA THR A 235 -3.50 0.81 -7.55
C THR A 235 -4.29 2.10 -7.77
N PRO A 236 -4.12 3.08 -6.87
CA PRO A 236 -4.74 4.39 -7.04
C PRO A 236 -4.23 5.04 -8.33
N SER A 237 -5.12 5.55 -9.19
CA SER A 237 -4.74 6.37 -10.35
C SER A 237 -4.53 7.83 -9.94
N ILE A 238 -3.72 8.57 -10.70
CA ILE A 238 -3.53 10.00 -10.49
C ILE A 238 -4.69 10.75 -11.13
N THR A 239 -5.52 11.39 -10.31
CA THR A 239 -6.66 12.19 -10.79
C THR A 239 -6.29 13.68 -10.94
N ALA A 240 -7.11 14.44 -11.66
CA ALA A 240 -6.93 15.89 -11.79
C ALA A 240 -7.02 16.60 -10.43
N GLU A 241 -7.92 16.15 -9.56
CA GLU A 241 -8.07 16.67 -8.19
C GLU A 241 -6.82 16.39 -7.35
N GLN A 242 -6.22 15.20 -7.48
CA GLN A 242 -4.99 14.87 -6.78
C GLN A 242 -3.81 15.71 -7.26
N LEU A 243 -3.65 15.91 -8.58
CA LEU A 243 -2.64 16.82 -9.12
C LEU A 243 -2.83 18.24 -8.61
N ALA A 244 -4.07 18.74 -8.57
CA ALA A 244 -4.38 20.07 -8.03
C ALA A 244 -4.05 20.18 -6.53
N ALA A 245 -4.32 19.12 -5.76
CA ALA A 245 -3.97 19.05 -4.34
C ALA A 245 -2.45 19.08 -4.12
N TRP A 246 -1.67 18.31 -4.89
CA TRP A 246 -0.21 18.32 -4.80
C TRP A 246 0.41 19.63 -5.28
N ALA A 247 -0.14 20.25 -6.34
CA ALA A 247 0.26 21.57 -6.80
C ALA A 247 0.02 22.64 -5.73
N THR A 248 -1.13 22.60 -5.05
CA THR A 248 -1.44 23.52 -3.95
C THR A 248 -0.49 23.29 -2.77
N LYS A 249 -0.28 22.02 -2.38
CA LYS A 249 0.68 21.66 -1.33
C LYS A 249 2.09 22.17 -1.62
N ALA A 250 2.61 21.99 -2.84
CA ALA A 250 3.91 22.50 -3.24
C ALA A 250 4.01 24.04 -3.14
N ARG A 251 2.93 24.76 -3.47
CA ARG A 251 2.89 26.22 -3.32
C ARG A 251 2.88 26.67 -1.86
N ASP A 252 2.07 26.00 -1.03
CA ASP A 252 1.98 26.30 0.40
C ASP A 252 3.34 26.04 1.10
N GLU A 253 3.95 24.89 0.80
CA GLU A 253 5.30 24.53 1.28
C GLU A 253 6.42 25.40 0.67
N SER A 254 6.15 26.25 -0.32
CA SER A 254 7.15 27.20 -0.83
C SER A 254 7.28 28.47 0.03
N VAL A 255 6.33 28.69 0.95
CA VAL A 255 6.23 29.93 1.74
C VAL A 255 5.98 29.71 3.22
N ASP A 256 5.92 28.46 3.68
CA ASP A 256 5.62 28.11 5.07
C ASP A 256 6.78 28.38 6.04
N ASN A 257 7.97 28.61 5.49
CA ASN A 257 9.22 28.83 6.20
C ASN A 257 9.63 27.70 7.15
N ILE A 258 9.34 26.44 6.78
CA ILE A 258 9.67 25.26 7.59
C ILE A 258 10.61 24.36 6.78
N MET A 259 11.68 23.85 7.41
CA MET A 259 12.53 22.83 6.79
C MET A 259 11.99 21.43 7.09
N GLY A 260 11.82 20.62 6.06
CA GLY A 260 11.30 19.26 6.20
C GLY A 260 9.76 19.23 6.30
N PRO A 261 9.16 18.05 6.50
CA PRO A 261 7.71 17.91 6.48
C PRO A 261 7.05 18.67 7.66
N PRO A 262 5.78 19.10 7.54
CA PRO A 262 5.12 19.94 8.54
C PRO A 262 5.03 19.34 9.95
N ASP A 263 5.14 18.02 10.05
CA ASP A 263 5.12 17.22 11.28
C ASP A 263 6.51 17.03 11.92
N ARG A 264 7.58 17.51 11.28
CA ARG A 264 8.93 17.52 11.85
C ARG A 264 8.94 18.27 13.18
N SER A 265 9.47 17.61 14.22
CA SER A 265 9.62 18.16 15.56
C SER A 265 11.07 17.97 16.06
N PRO A 266 11.77 19.03 16.49
CA PRO A 266 11.36 20.44 16.43
C PRO A 266 11.31 20.96 14.98
N ARG A 267 10.38 21.89 14.70
CA ARG A 267 10.38 22.62 13.43
C ARG A 267 11.66 23.45 13.34
N VAL A 268 12.35 23.34 12.21
CA VAL A 268 13.50 24.17 11.90
C VAL A 268 13.01 25.28 10.99
N ALA A 269 13.16 26.54 11.41
CA ALA A 269 12.75 27.68 10.60
C ALA A 269 13.66 27.75 9.37
N ASN A 270 13.03 27.76 8.20
CA ASN A 270 13.70 28.04 6.95
C ASN A 270 13.63 29.56 6.69
N LEU A 271 14.57 30.11 5.93
CA LEU A 271 14.62 31.54 5.58
C LEU A 271 14.21 31.78 4.13
N GLU A 272 13.33 30.92 3.59
CA GLU A 272 13.01 30.89 2.17
C GLU A 272 12.18 32.10 1.78
N ALA A 273 11.15 32.47 2.54
CA ALA A 273 10.27 33.61 2.25
C ALA A 273 10.12 34.56 3.46
N VAL A 274 10.00 35.86 3.21
CA VAL A 274 9.68 36.87 4.23
C VAL A 274 8.17 37.08 4.27
N GLY A 275 7.56 36.91 5.45
CA GLY A 275 6.12 37.14 5.64
C GLY A 275 5.21 36.24 4.80
N ASN A 276 5.71 35.05 4.43
CA ASN A 276 5.06 34.09 3.55
C ASN A 276 4.77 34.64 2.13
N ASP A 277 5.55 35.63 1.66
CA ASP A 277 5.47 36.15 0.30
C ASP A 277 6.39 35.37 -0.65
N PRO A 278 5.86 34.62 -1.63
CA PRO A 278 6.68 33.82 -2.54
C PRO A 278 7.63 34.68 -3.39
N ASN A 279 7.35 35.96 -3.60
CA ASN A 279 8.22 36.85 -4.38
C ASN A 279 9.55 37.17 -3.67
N THR A 280 9.62 36.90 -2.38
CA THR A 280 10.81 37.15 -1.56
C THR A 280 11.77 35.96 -1.51
N TYR A 281 11.48 34.87 -2.24
CA TYR A 281 12.36 33.69 -2.29
C TYR A 281 13.80 34.05 -2.64
N THR A 282 13.97 34.92 -3.64
CA THR A 282 15.29 35.36 -4.10
C THR A 282 16.05 36.24 -3.11
N THR A 283 15.38 36.76 -2.10
CA THR A 283 15.98 37.68 -1.13
C THR A 283 16.28 36.93 0.15
N MET A 284 17.48 36.37 0.25
CA MET A 284 18.02 35.95 1.54
C MET A 284 18.98 37.00 2.06
N GLN A 285 18.81 37.40 3.32
CA GLN A 285 19.89 38.07 4.05
C GLN A 285 20.68 37.00 4.80
N PRO A 286 21.82 36.52 4.26
CA PRO A 286 22.74 35.74 5.06
C PRO A 286 23.24 36.59 6.25
N PRO A 287 23.70 35.96 7.34
CA PRO A 287 23.99 36.65 8.59
C PRO A 287 25.17 37.66 8.55
N ASN A 288 25.76 37.94 7.39
CA ASN A 288 26.84 38.92 7.23
C ASN A 288 26.85 39.62 5.85
N SER A 289 26.08 40.70 5.75
CA SER A 289 26.40 41.92 4.97
C SER A 289 26.42 41.90 3.43
N ALA A 290 25.92 40.87 2.74
CA ALA A 290 25.58 40.98 1.32
C ALA A 290 24.27 40.24 1.01
N THR A 291 23.35 40.88 0.27
CA THR A 291 22.17 40.18 -0.26
C THR A 291 22.64 39.19 -1.30
N TRP A 292 22.64 37.90 -0.96
CA TRP A 292 22.80 36.84 -1.93
C TRP A 292 21.45 36.55 -2.58
N ILE A 293 21.49 36.24 -3.88
CA ILE A 293 20.28 36.02 -4.68
C ILE A 293 20.12 34.51 -4.89
N ARG A 294 19.08 33.91 -4.28
CA ARG A 294 18.69 32.52 -4.58
C ARG A 294 18.38 32.38 -6.05
N GLN A 295 18.79 31.27 -6.63
CA GLN A 295 18.34 30.88 -7.96
C GLN A 295 17.16 29.92 -7.83
N TYR A 296 16.10 30.15 -8.60
CA TYR A 296 15.01 29.18 -8.78
C TYR A 296 15.52 27.96 -9.55
N ALA A 297 14.86 26.81 -9.38
CA ALA A 297 15.05 25.65 -10.26
C ALA A 297 14.51 25.90 -11.68
N ASP A 298 13.39 26.62 -11.79
CA ASP A 298 12.82 27.08 -13.06
C ASP A 298 13.62 28.27 -13.62
N THR A 299 14.22 28.09 -14.80
CA THR A 299 15.06 29.10 -15.48
C THR A 299 14.24 30.15 -16.23
N ARG A 300 12.93 29.96 -16.41
CA ARG A 300 12.11 30.86 -17.21
C ARG A 300 12.07 32.25 -16.58
N ALA A 301 11.87 33.27 -17.42
CA ALA A 301 11.89 34.67 -17.00
C ALA A 301 10.87 34.96 -15.88
N ALA A 302 11.18 35.95 -15.03
CA ALA A 302 10.24 36.43 -14.01
C ALA A 302 8.97 36.96 -14.69
N GLY A 303 7.79 36.63 -14.15
CA GLY A 303 6.49 36.92 -14.78
C GLY A 303 5.99 35.84 -15.76
N VAL A 304 6.86 34.91 -16.20
CA VAL A 304 6.47 33.70 -16.94
C VAL A 304 6.43 32.48 -16.01
N ARG A 305 7.41 32.38 -15.11
CA ARG A 305 7.42 31.37 -14.04
C ARG A 305 6.53 31.78 -12.87
N ASN A 306 6.12 30.80 -12.08
CA ASN A 306 5.48 31.03 -10.79
C ASN A 306 6.49 31.53 -9.75
N ALA A 307 6.02 32.29 -8.76
CA ALA A 307 6.84 32.79 -7.66
C ALA A 307 7.13 31.70 -6.60
N CYS A 308 6.24 30.71 -6.43
CA CYS A 308 6.47 29.58 -5.54
C CYS A 308 7.55 28.65 -6.10
N TYR A 309 8.71 28.55 -5.44
CA TYR A 309 9.89 27.88 -6.00
C TYR A 309 9.76 26.34 -6.13
N LYS A 310 8.86 25.69 -5.38
CA LYS A 310 8.54 24.26 -5.52
C LYS A 310 7.45 23.98 -6.57
N PHE A 311 6.86 25.01 -7.17
CA PHE A 311 5.86 24.88 -8.24
C PHE A 311 6.46 25.36 -9.57
N ILE A 312 6.71 24.42 -10.48
CA ILE A 312 7.29 24.65 -11.79
C ILE A 312 6.15 24.54 -12.82
N GLY A 313 5.50 25.66 -13.13
CA GLY A 313 4.33 25.69 -14.01
C GLY A 313 3.96 27.12 -14.40
N ASN A 314 2.72 27.35 -14.83
CA ASN A 314 2.28 28.69 -15.23
C ASN A 314 2.40 29.72 -14.08
N ALA A 315 2.69 30.97 -14.43
CA ALA A 315 2.83 32.07 -13.46
C ALA A 315 1.59 32.26 -12.57
N ASP A 316 0.40 32.03 -13.12
CA ASP A 316 -0.88 32.15 -12.42
C ASP A 316 -1.22 30.94 -11.53
N GLY A 317 -0.38 29.89 -11.55
CA GLY A 317 -0.61 28.66 -10.78
C GLY A 317 -1.65 27.72 -11.39
N THR A 318 -2.13 27.99 -12.60
CA THR A 318 -2.94 27.02 -13.35
C THR A 318 -2.12 25.78 -13.69
N ILE A 319 -2.78 24.62 -13.67
CA ILE A 319 -2.16 23.34 -14.03
C ILE A 319 -2.84 22.76 -15.26
N SER A 320 -2.06 22.06 -16.07
CA SER A 320 -2.56 21.35 -17.24
C SER A 320 -3.34 20.09 -16.83
N ALA A 321 -4.12 19.53 -17.75
CA ALA A 321 -4.76 18.23 -17.54
C ALA A 321 -3.72 17.12 -17.26
N PRO A 322 -4.09 16.00 -16.61
CA PRO A 322 -3.17 14.92 -16.30
C PRO A 322 -2.38 14.43 -17.53
N GLY A 323 -1.05 14.46 -17.43
CA GLY A 323 -0.11 14.07 -18.48
C GLY A 323 0.06 15.07 -19.63
N GLN A 324 -0.56 16.26 -19.55
CA GLN A 324 -0.52 17.30 -20.60
C GLN A 324 0.34 18.51 -20.22
N GLY A 325 1.07 18.44 -19.10
CA GLY A 325 2.00 19.48 -18.72
C GLY A 325 3.12 19.66 -19.75
N THR A 326 3.52 20.90 -19.99
CA THR A 326 4.54 21.26 -21.00
C THR A 326 5.73 22.01 -20.41
N THR A 327 5.67 22.40 -19.14
CA THR A 327 6.78 23.06 -18.47
C THR A 327 7.81 22.03 -18.03
N ALA A 328 8.88 21.90 -18.81
CA ALA A 328 9.98 20.99 -18.48
C ALA A 328 10.83 21.51 -17.31
N LEU A 329 11.24 20.61 -16.43
CA LEU A 329 12.27 20.86 -15.41
C LEU A 329 13.50 20.00 -15.70
N HIS A 330 14.67 20.64 -15.77
CA HIS A 330 15.97 19.99 -15.91
C HIS A 330 16.78 20.16 -14.62
N ILE A 331 17.23 19.05 -14.04
CA ILE A 331 18.08 19.00 -12.84
C ILE A 331 19.40 18.35 -13.24
N GLY A 332 20.52 19.03 -12.99
CA GLY A 332 21.85 18.52 -13.34
C GLY A 332 22.75 19.44 -14.14
N ASN A 333 22.34 20.67 -14.44
CA ASN A 333 23.13 21.58 -15.29
C ASN A 333 23.54 22.89 -14.61
N ARG A 334 23.02 23.16 -13.41
CA ARG A 334 23.31 24.37 -12.63
C ARG A 334 22.82 24.21 -11.20
N SER A 335 23.48 24.88 -10.27
CA SER A 335 23.01 24.94 -8.89
C SER A 335 21.77 25.84 -8.75
N PHE A 336 20.90 25.52 -7.79
CA PHE A 336 19.77 26.36 -7.39
C PHE A 336 19.42 26.14 -5.91
N GLY A 337 18.69 27.08 -5.31
CA GLY A 337 18.45 27.12 -3.87
C GLY A 337 19.75 27.29 -3.06
N SER A 338 19.67 27.00 -1.76
CA SER A 338 20.77 27.12 -0.80
C SER A 338 20.83 25.94 0.17
N TRP A 339 22.02 25.63 0.69
CA TRP A 339 22.24 24.54 1.65
C TRP A 339 23.39 24.79 2.63
N GLY A 340 23.15 24.48 3.90
CA GLY A 340 24.15 24.45 4.95
C GLY A 340 24.98 23.18 4.94
N SER A 341 25.93 23.09 5.86
CA SER A 341 26.73 21.88 6.01
C SER A 341 25.87 20.71 6.46
N LEU A 342 25.97 19.57 5.83
CA LEU A 342 25.36 18.33 6.32
C LEU A 342 26.34 17.65 7.27
N THR A 343 25.88 17.27 8.45
CA THR A 343 26.63 16.44 9.39
C THR A 343 25.66 15.42 9.96
N THR A 344 25.76 14.20 9.45
CA THR A 344 24.96 13.06 9.91
C THR A 344 25.86 11.90 10.28
N THR A 345 25.26 10.79 10.73
CA THR A 345 25.97 9.56 11.05
C THR A 345 26.84 9.14 9.86
N ASN A 346 28.16 9.11 10.08
CA ASN A 346 29.18 8.63 9.13
C ASN A 346 29.37 9.48 7.85
N THR A 347 28.80 10.68 7.75
CA THR A 347 29.09 11.55 6.60
C THR A 347 28.99 13.04 6.89
N THR A 348 29.79 13.81 6.16
CA THR A 348 29.85 15.27 6.25
C THR A 348 29.93 15.89 4.86
N LEU A 349 29.10 16.89 4.61
CA LEU A 349 29.15 17.72 3.40
C LEU A 349 29.31 19.18 3.79
N PRO A 350 30.19 19.93 3.11
CA PRO A 350 30.25 21.37 3.29
C PRO A 350 28.97 22.03 2.75
N GLY A 351 28.55 23.10 3.40
CA GLY A 351 27.49 23.97 2.89
C GLY A 351 28.00 24.89 1.77
N ASP A 352 27.08 25.63 1.17
CA ASP A 352 27.37 26.72 0.23
C ASP A 352 27.88 28.00 0.92
N GLY A 353 27.82 28.04 2.26
CA GLY A 353 28.26 29.17 3.09
C GLY A 353 27.17 30.20 3.37
N HIS A 354 25.94 29.97 2.93
CA HIS A 354 24.82 30.89 3.12
C HIS A 354 23.92 30.51 4.30
N TYR A 355 23.85 29.23 4.63
CA TYR A 355 23.29 28.74 5.90
C TYR A 355 24.38 28.60 6.97
N THR A 356 24.16 29.19 8.15
CA THR A 356 25.06 29.02 9.31
C THR A 356 24.76 27.79 10.15
N LEU A 357 23.55 27.24 10.02
CA LEU A 357 23.12 26.05 10.75
C LEU A 357 23.46 24.80 9.93
N ALA A 358 24.01 23.79 10.59
CA ALA A 358 24.18 22.49 9.98
C ALA A 358 22.81 21.81 9.77
N ASN A 359 22.75 20.88 8.81
CA ASN A 359 21.54 20.11 8.46
C ASN A 359 20.35 21.02 8.11
N SER A 360 20.65 22.17 7.51
CA SER A 360 19.69 23.16 7.06
C SER A 360 19.88 23.32 5.56
N HIS A 361 18.81 23.29 4.78
CA HIS A 361 18.84 23.55 3.35
C HIS A 361 17.47 24.03 2.92
N ASP A 362 17.39 24.68 1.76
CA ASP A 362 16.10 24.89 1.14
C ASP A 362 15.48 23.52 0.86
N ASP A 363 14.16 23.41 0.98
CA ASP A 363 13.46 22.14 0.79
C ASP A 363 13.50 21.65 -0.67
N PHE A 364 13.91 22.50 -1.61
CA PHE A 364 14.27 22.08 -2.96
C PHE A 364 15.47 22.88 -3.46
N ALA A 365 16.64 22.25 -3.41
CA ALA A 365 17.91 22.82 -3.86
C ALA A 365 18.78 21.79 -4.56
N TYR A 366 19.74 22.25 -5.35
CA TYR A 366 20.68 21.38 -6.05
C TYR A 366 22.08 21.97 -6.06
N ASP A 367 23.05 21.17 -5.63
CA ASP A 367 24.49 21.44 -5.72
C ASP A 367 25.05 20.77 -6.97
N ASP A 368 25.24 21.55 -8.04
CA ASP A 368 25.78 21.06 -9.31
C ASP A 368 27.25 20.62 -9.23
N ALA A 369 28.02 21.22 -8.30
CA ALA A 369 29.43 20.91 -8.13
C ALA A 369 29.66 19.54 -7.48
N ARG A 370 28.71 19.12 -6.62
CA ARG A 370 28.76 17.83 -5.91
C ARG A 370 27.73 16.81 -6.40
N ASN A 371 26.85 17.23 -7.29
CA ASN A 371 25.71 16.47 -7.80
C ASN A 371 24.75 16.03 -6.68
N ILE A 372 24.38 16.94 -5.78
CA ILE A 372 23.53 16.64 -4.63
C ILE A 372 22.21 17.40 -4.75
N LEU A 373 21.12 16.66 -4.78
CA LEU A 373 19.76 17.18 -4.68
C LEU A 373 19.31 17.17 -3.22
N TYR A 374 18.97 18.33 -2.70
CA TYR A 374 18.29 18.49 -1.42
C TYR A 374 16.79 18.56 -1.70
N ILE A 375 16.03 17.66 -1.10
CA ILE A 375 14.59 17.61 -1.32
C ILE A 375 13.83 17.22 -0.06
N GLU A 376 12.83 18.02 0.26
CA GLU A 376 11.87 17.79 1.33
C GLU A 376 10.47 18.17 0.85
N GLY A 377 9.46 17.45 1.33
CA GLY A 377 8.07 17.79 1.00
C GLY A 377 7.71 17.47 -0.46
N THR A 378 6.97 18.35 -1.11
CA THR A 378 6.38 18.15 -2.44
C THR A 378 6.87 19.20 -3.43
N VAL A 379 7.47 18.76 -4.53
CA VAL A 379 7.77 19.58 -5.69
C VAL A 379 6.82 19.20 -6.80
N PHE A 380 6.12 20.18 -7.37
CA PHE A 380 5.18 19.96 -8.46
C PHE A 380 5.72 20.57 -9.75
N VAL A 381 5.74 19.78 -10.83
CA VAL A 381 6.17 20.20 -12.16
C VAL A 381 5.02 19.98 -13.14
N ASP A 382 4.49 21.05 -13.73
CA ASP A 382 3.45 20.97 -14.77
C ASP A 382 4.06 20.62 -16.14
N GLY A 383 4.75 19.48 -16.19
CA GLY A 383 5.41 18.98 -17.40
C GLY A 383 6.45 17.90 -17.09
N PRO A 384 7.33 17.59 -18.06
CA PRO A 384 8.31 16.54 -17.90
C PRO A 384 9.47 16.93 -16.97
N VAL A 385 10.09 15.94 -16.33
CA VAL A 385 11.26 16.12 -15.46
C VAL A 385 12.45 15.33 -15.99
N TYR A 386 13.61 15.96 -16.02
CA TYR A 386 14.87 15.37 -16.47
C TYR A 386 15.92 15.45 -15.37
N PHE A 387 16.47 14.31 -14.99
CA PHE A 387 17.70 14.20 -14.21
C PHE A 387 18.84 13.95 -15.20
N ASP A 388 19.58 15.00 -15.54
CA ASP A 388 20.47 15.02 -16.71
C ASP A 388 21.81 14.31 -16.49
N LYS A 389 22.21 14.06 -15.23
CA LYS A 389 23.47 13.39 -14.87
C LYS A 389 23.34 12.59 -13.58
N ASP A 390 24.41 11.87 -13.24
CA ASP A 390 24.56 11.18 -11.96
C ASP A 390 24.35 12.13 -10.79
N MET A 391 23.52 11.71 -9.83
CA MET A 391 23.08 12.52 -8.73
C MET A 391 22.84 11.68 -7.48
N MET A 392 23.20 12.27 -6.35
CA MET A 392 22.77 11.79 -5.04
C MET A 392 21.72 12.72 -4.47
N TYR A 393 20.88 12.23 -3.56
CA TYR A 393 19.90 13.06 -2.88
C TYR A 393 19.99 12.97 -1.36
N VAL A 394 19.59 14.04 -0.70
CA VAL A 394 19.47 14.21 0.75
C VAL A 394 18.07 14.72 1.05
N GLY A 395 17.45 14.16 2.09
CA GLY A 395 16.11 14.55 2.54
C GLY A 395 15.01 13.58 2.11
N ASN A 396 13.76 13.94 2.44
CA ASN A 396 12.58 13.14 2.20
C ASN A 396 11.49 13.92 1.46
N GLY A 397 11.43 13.77 0.14
CA GLY A 397 10.47 14.50 -0.67
C GLY A 397 10.12 13.83 -1.99
N THR A 398 9.06 14.34 -2.61
CA THR A 398 8.49 13.81 -3.85
C THR A 398 8.49 14.86 -4.94
N ILE A 399 8.96 14.48 -6.13
CA ILE A 399 8.72 15.23 -7.36
C ILE A 399 7.53 14.63 -8.08
N VAL A 400 6.46 15.41 -8.17
CA VAL A 400 5.28 15.09 -8.97
C VAL A 400 5.41 15.77 -10.32
N ALA A 401 5.55 14.98 -11.38
CA ALA A 401 5.64 15.46 -12.75
C ALA A 401 4.32 15.23 -13.47
N ASN A 402 3.64 16.29 -13.92
CA ASN A 402 2.49 16.22 -14.81
C ASN A 402 2.91 15.94 -16.27
N GLY A 403 3.79 14.96 -16.45
CA GLY A 403 4.47 14.62 -17.70
C GLY A 403 5.47 13.51 -17.43
N ASN A 404 6.21 13.06 -18.45
CA ASN A 404 7.15 11.95 -18.30
C ASN A 404 8.37 12.33 -17.43
N ILE A 405 8.94 11.34 -16.77
CA ILE A 405 10.18 11.49 -15.98
C ILE A 405 11.32 10.73 -16.67
N TYR A 406 12.47 11.38 -16.78
CA TYR A 406 13.68 10.83 -17.38
C TYR A 406 14.85 10.88 -16.40
N VAL A 407 15.39 9.72 -16.07
CA VAL A 407 16.55 9.56 -15.17
C VAL A 407 17.74 9.11 -16.01
N ASN A 408 18.57 10.06 -16.45
CA ASN A 408 19.67 9.81 -17.39
C ASN A 408 20.99 9.41 -16.72
N GLY A 409 21.10 9.59 -15.41
CA GLY A 409 22.23 9.12 -14.60
C GLY A 409 21.78 8.35 -13.35
N ARG A 410 22.74 7.99 -12.49
CA ARG A 410 22.47 7.40 -11.18
C ARG A 410 21.63 8.35 -10.33
N LEU A 411 20.70 7.82 -9.55
CA LEU A 411 19.80 8.61 -8.69
C LEU A 411 19.53 7.88 -7.38
N ARG A 412 20.30 8.19 -6.33
CA ARG A 412 20.31 7.40 -5.08
C ARG A 412 20.55 8.28 -3.85
N PRO A 413 20.27 7.82 -2.62
CA PRO A 413 20.62 8.57 -1.43
C PRO A 413 22.12 8.87 -1.37
N TYR A 414 22.46 10.00 -0.78
CA TYR A 414 23.85 10.34 -0.49
C TYR A 414 24.46 9.34 0.49
N GLY A 415 25.67 8.88 0.19
CA GLY A 415 26.40 7.93 1.04
C GLY A 415 27.28 6.95 0.25
N SER A 416 28.23 6.34 0.95
CA SER A 416 29.08 5.27 0.42
C SER A 416 28.30 3.96 0.23
N ASP A 417 27.19 3.79 0.93
CA ASP A 417 26.33 2.61 0.90
C ASP A 417 24.86 2.97 1.12
N ASN A 418 23.99 1.95 1.12
CA ASN A 418 22.55 2.11 1.31
C ASN A 418 22.13 2.44 2.74
N SER A 419 22.96 2.09 3.72
CA SER A 419 22.60 2.20 5.13
C SER A 419 22.49 3.65 5.57
N ILE A 420 23.29 4.55 4.99
CA ILE A 420 23.26 5.98 5.33
C ILE A 420 21.90 6.58 4.98
N GLY A 421 21.38 6.34 3.78
CA GLY A 421 20.06 6.82 3.37
C GLY A 421 18.94 6.26 4.26
N GLU A 422 18.98 4.97 4.57
CA GLU A 422 17.97 4.31 5.42
C GLU A 422 18.01 4.80 6.88
N GLN A 423 19.19 4.94 7.47
CA GLN A 423 19.38 5.45 8.83
C GLN A 423 18.91 6.89 8.98
N ASN A 424 19.18 7.72 7.97
CA ASN A 424 18.76 9.12 7.94
C ASN A 424 17.35 9.32 7.36
N LYS A 425 16.65 8.23 7.01
CA LYS A 425 15.29 8.25 6.46
C LYS A 425 15.17 9.11 5.18
N TRP A 426 16.21 9.11 4.35
CA TRP A 426 16.21 9.81 3.07
C TRP A 426 15.55 8.98 1.99
N ALA A 427 14.57 9.57 1.31
CA ALA A 427 13.84 8.94 0.23
C ALA A 427 13.40 9.98 -0.81
N LEU A 428 13.56 9.62 -2.08
CA LEU A 428 13.05 10.39 -3.20
C LEU A 428 11.82 9.69 -3.78
N GLY A 429 10.69 10.38 -3.76
CA GLY A 429 9.48 9.99 -4.45
C GLY A 429 9.46 10.56 -5.87
N LEU A 430 9.11 9.74 -6.86
CA LEU A 430 8.83 10.20 -8.22
C LEU A 430 7.43 9.73 -8.60
N ALA A 431 6.54 10.67 -8.92
CA ALA A 431 5.17 10.36 -9.31
C ALA A 431 4.82 11.00 -10.65
N THR A 432 4.28 10.21 -11.57
CA THR A 432 3.83 10.71 -12.87
C THR A 432 2.59 9.98 -13.39
N PRO A 433 1.62 10.68 -14.02
CA PRO A 433 0.55 10.03 -14.79
C PRO A 433 1.06 9.47 -16.13
N GLY A 434 2.29 9.81 -16.54
CA GLY A 434 2.95 9.32 -17.74
C GLY A 434 3.92 8.16 -17.45
N ASN A 435 5.02 8.14 -18.20
CA ASN A 435 6.06 7.12 -18.09
C ASN A 435 7.26 7.63 -17.28
N LEU A 436 7.96 6.71 -16.62
CA LEU A 436 9.27 6.94 -16.03
C LEU A 436 10.32 6.13 -16.78
N THR A 437 11.33 6.79 -17.33
CA THR A 437 12.42 6.13 -18.06
C THR A 437 13.73 6.28 -17.29
N VAL A 438 14.37 5.16 -16.97
CA VAL A 438 15.71 5.10 -16.39
C VAL A 438 16.70 4.71 -17.49
N ALA A 439 17.46 5.69 -17.97
CA ALA A 439 18.40 5.60 -19.09
C ALA A 439 19.87 5.60 -18.66
N THR A 440 20.16 5.59 -17.35
CA THR A 440 21.52 5.49 -16.82
C THR A 440 22.27 4.28 -17.36
N GLN A 441 23.48 4.50 -17.85
CA GLN A 441 24.38 3.43 -18.25
C GLN A 441 25.10 2.92 -17.01
N ASP A 442 24.58 1.84 -16.43
CA ASP A 442 25.24 1.12 -15.36
C ASP A 442 25.34 -0.36 -15.73
N ASN A 443 26.39 -1.00 -15.21
CA ASN A 443 26.56 -2.44 -15.32
C ASN A 443 26.30 -3.02 -13.93
N ASN A 444 25.02 -3.23 -13.60
CA ASN A 444 24.64 -3.93 -12.38
C ASN A 444 25.51 -5.19 -12.20
N PRO A 445 26.35 -5.27 -11.15
CA PRO A 445 27.27 -6.39 -10.95
C PRO A 445 26.53 -7.69 -10.67
N LEU A 446 25.25 -7.60 -10.31
CA LEU A 446 24.37 -8.73 -10.02
C LEU A 446 23.82 -9.42 -11.28
N GLY A 447 24.63 -9.51 -12.34
CA GLY A 447 24.27 -10.21 -13.56
C GLY A 447 24.21 -11.72 -13.33
N GLY A 448 23.03 -12.34 -13.50
CA GLY A 448 22.79 -13.76 -13.24
C GLY A 448 22.20 -14.04 -11.85
N ASN A 449 22.16 -15.31 -11.43
CA ASN A 449 21.59 -15.74 -10.13
C ASN A 449 22.50 -15.32 -8.96
N SER A 450 22.52 -14.02 -8.70
CA SER A 450 23.23 -13.43 -7.57
C SER A 450 22.68 -13.95 -6.25
N ASN A 451 23.53 -13.98 -5.23
CA ASN A 451 23.08 -14.37 -3.91
C ASN A 451 22.19 -13.25 -3.31
N LEU A 452 21.24 -13.63 -2.47
CA LEU A 452 20.25 -12.71 -1.88
C LEU A 452 20.90 -11.56 -1.07
N GLU A 453 21.96 -11.88 -0.32
CA GLU A 453 22.65 -10.94 0.58
C GLU A 453 23.44 -9.88 -0.19
N GLU A 454 24.12 -10.30 -1.26
CA GLU A 454 24.82 -9.44 -2.21
C GLU A 454 23.84 -8.48 -2.88
N ALA A 455 22.65 -8.97 -3.26
CA ALA A 455 21.62 -8.10 -3.81
C ALA A 455 21.13 -7.03 -2.82
N ARG A 456 21.04 -7.36 -1.52
CA ARG A 456 20.62 -6.41 -0.48
C ARG A 456 21.71 -5.44 -0.04
N THR A 457 22.98 -5.79 -0.20
CA THR A 457 24.11 -4.95 0.22
C THR A 457 24.69 -4.12 -0.92
N ALA A 458 24.48 -4.54 -2.18
CA ALA A 458 24.96 -3.83 -3.36
C ALA A 458 24.42 -2.39 -3.44
N GLN A 459 25.30 -1.48 -3.87
CA GLN A 459 24.94 -0.08 -4.07
C GLN A 459 24.02 0.05 -5.30
N PRO A 460 22.84 0.67 -5.17
CA PRO A 460 21.89 0.83 -6.24
C PRO A 460 22.38 1.85 -7.24
N THR A 461 21.94 1.62 -8.47
CA THR A 461 22.01 2.59 -9.55
C THR A 461 20.95 3.67 -9.35
N VAL A 462 19.72 3.24 -9.01
CA VAL A 462 18.62 4.14 -8.63
C VAL A 462 17.94 3.65 -7.36
N ALA A 463 17.55 4.56 -6.49
CA ALA A 463 16.80 4.23 -5.29
C ALA A 463 15.74 5.27 -4.96
N GLY A 464 14.61 4.81 -4.41
CA GLY A 464 13.48 5.66 -4.10
C GLY A 464 12.12 4.95 -4.21
N ALA A 465 11.07 5.76 -4.20
CA ALA A 465 9.68 5.34 -4.33
C ALA A 465 9.13 5.85 -5.67
N PHE A 466 8.96 4.96 -6.65
CA PHE A 466 8.63 5.35 -8.02
C PHE A 466 7.22 4.92 -8.37
N TYR A 467 6.36 5.88 -8.69
CA TYR A 467 5.02 5.68 -9.21
C TYR A 467 4.93 6.21 -10.64
N ALA A 468 4.52 5.35 -11.57
CA ALA A 468 4.12 5.75 -12.91
C ALA A 468 2.79 5.10 -13.27
N GLN A 469 1.79 5.89 -13.65
CA GLN A 469 0.53 5.31 -14.13
C GLN A 469 0.72 4.58 -15.48
N GLY A 470 1.68 5.05 -16.29
CA GLY A 470 2.16 4.38 -17.49
C GLY A 470 3.25 3.36 -17.20
N ASP A 471 4.28 3.32 -18.04
CA ASP A 471 5.37 2.35 -17.94
C ASP A 471 6.54 2.89 -17.11
N VAL A 472 7.18 2.00 -16.36
CA VAL A 472 8.55 2.21 -15.87
C VAL A 472 9.50 1.42 -16.76
N ILE A 473 10.36 2.14 -17.47
CA ILE A 473 11.23 1.59 -18.51
C ILE A 473 12.68 1.68 -18.05
N PHE A 474 13.35 0.54 -17.95
CA PHE A 474 14.78 0.48 -17.66
C PHE A 474 15.53 0.15 -18.94
N MET A 475 16.36 1.09 -19.43
CA MET A 475 17.05 0.96 -20.71
C MET A 475 18.32 0.09 -20.63
N HIS A 476 18.88 -0.07 -19.43
CA HIS A 476 20.16 -0.75 -19.18
C HIS A 476 20.08 -1.65 -17.93
N ASN A 477 21.24 -2.20 -17.53
CA ASN A 477 21.38 -3.08 -16.35
C ASN A 477 21.37 -2.27 -15.07
N VAL A 478 20.18 -1.93 -14.61
CA VAL A 478 19.97 -1.10 -13.43
C VAL A 478 19.71 -1.96 -12.21
N LEU A 479 20.37 -1.64 -11.09
CA LEU A 479 19.95 -2.07 -9.77
C LEU A 479 19.05 -0.98 -9.18
N MET A 480 17.77 -1.28 -9.04
CA MET A 480 16.80 -0.43 -8.38
C MET A 480 16.58 -0.91 -6.94
N ARG A 481 16.66 0.00 -5.96
CA ARG A 481 16.29 -0.28 -4.56
C ARG A 481 15.13 0.60 -4.11
N GLY A 482 14.09 0.00 -3.53
CA GLY A 482 12.94 0.74 -3.02
C GLY A 482 11.63 0.07 -3.40
N SER A 483 10.70 0.82 -3.99
CA SER A 483 9.46 0.28 -4.53
C SER A 483 9.10 0.96 -5.85
N VAL A 484 8.72 0.16 -6.84
CA VAL A 484 8.20 0.60 -8.13
C VAL A 484 6.74 0.20 -8.24
N ILE A 485 5.87 1.16 -8.52
CA ILE A 485 4.46 0.95 -8.84
C ILE A 485 4.22 1.47 -10.25
N ALA A 486 3.96 0.56 -11.18
CA ALA A 486 3.88 0.86 -12.60
C ALA A 486 2.73 0.16 -13.31
N GLY A 487 2.25 0.75 -14.41
CA GLY A 487 1.33 0.12 -15.35
C GLY A 487 1.96 -1.14 -15.93
N ARG A 488 3.23 -1.00 -16.31
CA ARG A 488 4.11 -2.09 -16.72
C ARG A 488 5.54 -1.77 -16.34
N ILE A 489 6.31 -2.80 -16.00
CA ILE A 489 7.76 -2.70 -15.85
C ILE A 489 8.41 -3.31 -17.10
N ASP A 490 9.15 -2.49 -17.86
CA ASP A 490 9.83 -2.90 -19.10
C ASP A 490 11.35 -2.82 -18.93
N SER A 491 11.98 -3.99 -18.79
CA SER A 491 13.43 -4.16 -18.81
C SER A 491 13.88 -4.37 -20.25
N ARG A 492 14.38 -3.32 -20.90
CA ARG A 492 14.87 -3.42 -22.30
C ARG A 492 16.23 -4.09 -22.44
N HIS A 493 16.88 -4.36 -21.31
CA HIS A 493 18.15 -5.06 -21.23
C HIS A 493 18.05 -6.22 -20.23
N PRO A 494 18.79 -7.33 -20.40
CA PRO A 494 18.78 -8.42 -19.43
C PRO A 494 19.46 -8.07 -18.11
N ASN A 495 19.00 -8.63 -16.99
CA ASN A 495 19.62 -8.50 -15.65
C ASN A 495 19.34 -7.18 -14.91
N MET A 496 18.20 -6.54 -15.17
CA MET A 496 17.68 -5.55 -14.23
C MET A 496 17.47 -6.21 -12.86
N CYS A 497 17.79 -5.54 -11.76
CA CYS A 497 17.53 -6.05 -10.42
C CYS A 497 16.61 -5.10 -9.66
N LEU A 498 15.49 -5.63 -9.15
CA LEU A 498 14.54 -4.93 -8.30
C LEU A 498 14.72 -5.43 -6.87
N VAL A 499 15.18 -4.57 -5.98
CA VAL A 499 15.39 -4.87 -4.57
C VAL A 499 14.42 -4.06 -3.74
N THR A 500 13.51 -4.75 -3.05
CA THR A 500 12.51 -4.08 -2.23
C THR A 500 13.14 -3.60 -0.93
N ASN A 501 12.88 -2.33 -0.57
CA ASN A 501 13.26 -1.80 0.73
C ASN A 501 12.08 -1.92 1.72
N PRO A 502 12.12 -2.86 2.69
CA PRO A 502 11.01 -3.08 3.62
C PRO A 502 10.79 -1.91 4.61
N ALA A 503 11.81 -1.08 4.83
CA ALA A 503 11.73 0.06 5.74
C ALA A 503 11.14 1.32 5.08
N LEU A 504 11.10 1.38 3.74
CA LEU A 504 10.63 2.54 2.97
C LEU A 504 9.28 3.12 3.44
N PRO A 505 8.25 2.32 3.76
CA PRO A 505 6.99 2.89 4.23
C PRO A 505 7.07 3.66 5.56
N THR A 506 8.10 3.41 6.38
CA THR A 506 8.26 4.11 7.67
C THR A 506 8.79 5.54 7.52
N TYR A 507 9.23 5.90 6.31
CA TYR A 507 9.68 7.23 5.94
C TYR A 507 9.31 7.53 4.47
N LEU A 508 8.13 7.08 4.06
CA LEU A 508 7.69 7.26 2.69
C LEU A 508 7.56 8.76 2.36
N PRO A 509 8.09 9.23 1.21
CA PRO A 509 7.90 10.59 0.77
C PRO A 509 6.42 10.98 0.69
N PRO A 510 6.07 12.23 1.04
CA PRO A 510 4.69 12.69 0.94
C PRO A 510 4.22 12.72 -0.52
N SER A 511 2.92 12.84 -0.76
CA SER A 511 2.39 13.09 -2.12
C SER A 511 2.64 11.96 -3.12
N LEU A 512 2.78 10.73 -2.62
CA LEU A 512 2.77 9.51 -3.39
C LEU A 512 1.37 8.85 -3.36
N PRO A 513 0.87 8.29 -4.46
CA PRO A 513 -0.40 7.57 -4.46
C PRO A 513 -0.43 6.43 -3.44
N GLY A 514 -1.46 6.40 -2.60
CA GLY A 514 -1.63 5.34 -1.60
C GLY A 514 -0.65 5.39 -0.42
N ALA A 515 0.05 6.51 -0.21
CA ALA A 515 0.95 6.68 0.94
C ALA A 515 0.25 6.51 2.30
N ASP A 516 -1.02 6.93 2.40
CA ASP A 516 -1.73 7.03 3.68
C ASP A 516 -2.42 5.72 4.12
N ARG A 517 -2.48 4.68 3.27
CA ARG A 517 -3.29 3.48 3.55
C ARG A 517 -2.70 2.20 2.97
N GLY A 518 -2.70 1.15 3.78
CA GLY A 518 -2.52 -0.21 3.28
C GLY A 518 -3.80 -0.73 2.59
N LEU A 519 -3.63 -1.69 1.70
CA LEU A 519 -4.72 -2.37 1.03
C LEU A 519 -5.22 -3.51 1.91
N LEU A 520 -6.48 -3.42 2.32
CA LEU A 520 -7.17 -4.49 3.02
C LEU A 520 -7.99 -5.31 2.03
N MET A 521 -7.81 -6.62 2.04
CA MET A 521 -8.44 -7.52 1.07
C MET A 521 -9.06 -8.71 1.80
N PRO A 522 -10.39 -8.77 1.90
CA PRO A 522 -11.05 -9.85 2.62
C PRO A 522 -10.84 -11.18 1.91
N SER A 523 -10.62 -12.23 2.70
CA SER A 523 -10.50 -13.62 2.27
C SER A 523 -11.67 -14.41 2.86
N LEU A 524 -11.41 -15.32 3.80
CA LEU A 524 -12.40 -16.20 4.40
C LEU A 524 -13.19 -15.53 5.53
N TRP A 525 -14.52 -15.58 5.46
CA TRP A 525 -15.42 -15.21 6.55
C TRP A 525 -16.06 -16.45 7.18
N THR A 526 -16.12 -16.52 8.50
CA THR A 526 -16.76 -17.61 9.24
C THR A 526 -17.60 -17.08 10.40
N ARG A 527 -18.68 -17.80 10.71
CA ARG A 527 -19.54 -17.60 11.90
C ARG A 527 -19.66 -18.92 12.65
N ARG A 528 -19.62 -18.88 13.98
CA ARG A 528 -19.74 -20.05 14.86
C ARG A 528 -20.49 -19.74 16.14
#